data_AF-A0A015JFI4-F1
#
_entry.id   AF-A0A015JFI4-F1
#
_cell.length_a   1.000
_cell.length_b   1.000
_cell.length_c   1.000
_cell.angle_alpha   90.00
_cell.angle_beta   90.00
_cell.angle_gamma   90.00
#
_symmetry.space_group_name_H-M   'P 1'
#
loop_
_entity.id
_entity.type
_entity.pdbx_description
1 polymer ?
#
loop_
_entity_poly.entity_id
_entity_poly.type
_entity_poly.pdbx_seq_one_letter_code
_entity_poly.pdbx_strand_id
1 'polypeptide(L)'
;MPKHKEYTVTLISSGLIVDALHYGPFCHNWWISRPSEKRENPIFLHPIRLRMKTLVNLKDRDFIIEVVETFSNYGQIPGYICKCDGIQSEFCESLTAAVNSVYKEIFQTNAKYSGPAVMGFDIPIISEALLKDLPFRAFLFPLGKLNIWVLGIGKSNNNEWNFAGTGYKTSFIYTYRKKRCVFVQELEDDNCQVTIYSGNEICNIYVDNNPELVWKEVAILQQYEGKELFGLENNKIQQLVLSTPSCTLEEWNDEDVMRRMYSHHLR
;
A
#
# COMPACT_ATOMS: atom_id res chain seq x y z
N MET A 1 8.86 -15.75 -24.23
CA MET A 1 7.98 -15.40 -23.09
C MET A 1 7.44 -16.70 -22.52
N PRO A 2 7.55 -16.99 -21.21
CA PRO A 2 6.91 -18.17 -20.67
C PRO A 2 5.40 -17.97 -20.80
N LYS A 3 4.69 -18.95 -21.33
CA LYS A 3 3.22 -18.98 -21.26
C LYS A 3 2.84 -18.97 -19.79
N HIS A 4 2.39 -17.83 -19.27
CA HIS A 4 1.78 -17.79 -17.95
C HIS A 4 0.57 -18.73 -18.00
N LYS A 5 0.53 -19.70 -17.08
CA LYS A 5 -0.61 -20.59 -16.98
C LYS A 5 -1.79 -19.73 -16.54
N GLU A 6 -2.79 -19.59 -17.40
CA GLU A 6 -4.01 -18.87 -17.07
C GLU A 6 -4.83 -19.71 -16.10
N TYR A 7 -5.27 -19.08 -15.02
CA TYR A 7 -6.14 -19.68 -14.03
C TYR A 7 -7.50 -19.01 -14.13
N THR A 8 -8.57 -19.80 -14.10
CA THR A 8 -9.92 -19.27 -13.92
C THR A 8 -10.09 -18.95 -12.44
N VAL A 9 -10.04 -17.67 -12.09
CA VAL A 9 -10.20 -17.18 -10.72
C VAL A 9 -11.44 -16.29 -10.64
N THR A 10 -12.26 -16.49 -9.63
CA THR A 10 -13.44 -15.67 -9.32
C THR A 10 -13.24 -14.97 -7.98
N LEU A 11 -13.53 -13.66 -7.92
CA LEU A 11 -13.56 -12.93 -6.65
C LEU A 11 -14.88 -13.24 -5.93
N ILE A 12 -14.81 -13.91 -4.78
CA ILE A 12 -15.99 -14.21 -3.94
C ILE A 12 -16.31 -12.98 -3.07
N SER A 13 -15.27 -12.37 -2.49
CA SER A 13 -15.39 -11.20 -1.62
C SER A 13 -14.19 -10.30 -1.82
N SER A 14 -14.43 -9.01 -2.05
CA SER A 14 -13.36 -8.00 -2.16
C SER A 14 -12.61 -7.81 -0.85
N GLY A 15 -13.22 -8.11 0.30
CA GLY A 15 -12.61 -7.84 1.61
C GLY A 15 -12.60 -6.34 1.97
N LEU A 16 -11.83 -6.02 3.01
CA LEU A 16 -11.83 -4.72 3.70
C LEU A 16 -10.49 -4.00 3.51
N ILE A 17 -10.59 -2.69 3.34
CA ILE A 17 -9.47 -1.77 3.53
C ILE A 17 -9.48 -1.34 4.99
N VAL A 18 -8.36 -1.59 5.66
CA VAL A 18 -8.16 -1.23 7.07
C VAL A 18 -7.04 -0.20 7.11
N ASP A 19 -7.35 0.98 7.65
CA ASP A 19 -6.44 2.13 7.65
C ASP A 19 -5.06 1.80 8.23
N ALA A 20 -5.03 1.22 9.43
CA ALA A 20 -3.79 0.82 10.11
C ALA A 20 -2.91 -0.15 9.30
N LEU A 21 -3.51 -0.99 8.44
CA LEU A 21 -2.79 -1.97 7.62
C LEU A 21 -2.34 -1.37 6.28
N HIS A 22 -3.21 -0.60 5.62
CA HIS A 22 -3.00 -0.13 4.25
C HIS A 22 -2.32 1.24 4.20
N TYR A 23 -2.58 2.12 5.16
CA TYR A 23 -2.03 3.47 5.22
C TYR A 23 -1.20 3.71 6.50
N GLY A 24 -1.03 2.68 7.33
CA GLY A 24 -0.14 2.69 8.49
C GLY A 24 1.30 2.22 8.19
N PRO A 25 2.11 1.95 9.22
CA PRO A 25 3.55 1.68 9.08
C PRO A 25 3.88 0.41 8.29
N PHE A 26 2.97 -0.55 8.19
CA PHE A 26 3.20 -1.79 7.45
C PHE A 26 2.59 -1.82 6.05
N CYS A 27 2.21 -0.66 5.51
CA CYS A 27 1.60 -0.52 4.18
C CYS A 27 2.37 -1.28 3.08
N HIS A 28 3.70 -1.34 3.17
CA HIS A 28 4.57 -2.01 2.20
C HIS A 28 4.27 -3.52 2.04
N ASN A 29 3.58 -4.15 3.00
CA ASN A 29 3.15 -5.54 2.94
C ASN A 29 1.72 -5.71 2.41
N TRP A 30 0.89 -4.65 2.47
CA TRP A 30 -0.54 -4.67 2.12
C TRP A 30 -0.82 -4.08 0.74
N TRP A 31 0.21 -3.65 0.01
CA TRP A 31 0.13 -3.16 -1.35
C TRP A 31 1.10 -3.90 -2.27
N ILE A 32 0.63 -4.32 -3.45
CA ILE A 32 1.43 -5.05 -4.44
C ILE A 32 1.50 -4.32 -5.77
N SER A 33 2.64 -4.44 -6.44
CA SER A 33 2.78 -4.03 -7.84
C SER A 33 2.43 -5.19 -8.77
N ARG A 34 1.69 -4.90 -9.83
CA ARG A 34 1.46 -5.87 -10.89
C ARG A 34 2.68 -5.97 -11.80
N PRO A 35 3.09 -7.15 -12.26
CA PRO A 35 4.21 -7.29 -13.21
C PRO A 35 4.06 -6.42 -14.47
N SER A 36 2.83 -6.19 -14.94
CA SER A 36 2.51 -5.30 -16.07
C SER A 36 2.80 -3.84 -15.78
N GLU A 37 2.66 -3.39 -14.53
CA GLU A 37 2.78 -1.99 -14.09
C GLU A 37 4.17 -1.66 -13.52
N LYS A 38 5.07 -2.65 -13.38
CA LYS A 38 6.44 -2.47 -12.86
C LYS A 38 7.33 -1.55 -13.70
N ARG A 39 6.90 -1.17 -14.91
CA ARG A 39 7.64 -0.27 -15.81
C ARG A 39 7.16 1.18 -15.73
N GLU A 40 6.07 1.44 -15.00
CA GLU A 40 5.56 2.79 -14.80
C GLU A 40 6.36 3.51 -13.71
N ASN A 41 6.49 4.84 -13.82
CA ASN A 41 7.04 5.67 -12.77
C ASN A 41 6.10 6.88 -12.57
N PRO A 42 5.36 6.97 -11.45
CA PRO A 42 5.35 6.04 -10.32
C PRO A 42 4.66 4.70 -10.63
N ILE A 43 4.98 3.68 -9.84
CA ILE A 43 4.33 2.37 -9.88
C ILE A 43 3.08 2.42 -9.02
N PHE A 44 1.91 2.45 -9.63
CA PHE A 44 0.66 2.35 -8.87
C PHE A 44 0.48 0.93 -8.30
N LEU A 45 -0.08 0.86 -7.10
CA LEU A 45 -0.20 -0.40 -6.36
C LEU A 45 -1.66 -0.86 -6.29
N HIS A 46 -1.84 -2.14 -6.00
CA HIS A 46 -3.12 -2.77 -5.71
C HIS A 46 -3.14 -3.25 -4.26
N PRO A 47 -4.27 -3.08 -3.55
CA PRO A 47 -4.37 -3.49 -2.16
C PRO A 47 -4.55 -5.01 -2.06
N ILE A 48 -3.89 -5.62 -1.08
CA ILE A 48 -4.25 -6.94 -0.57
C ILE A 48 -5.29 -6.69 0.53
N ARG A 49 -6.57 -6.86 0.24
CA ARG A 49 -7.63 -6.52 1.22
C ARG A 49 -7.78 -7.61 2.29
N LEU A 50 -7.97 -7.18 3.54
CA LEU A 50 -8.21 -8.11 4.65
C LEU A 50 -9.54 -8.85 4.43
N ARG A 51 -9.59 -10.18 4.66
CA ARG A 51 -10.75 -11.04 4.39
C ARG A 51 -11.19 -11.10 2.92
N MET A 52 -10.34 -10.69 1.98
CA MET A 52 -10.53 -10.95 0.56
C MET A 52 -10.61 -12.46 0.33
N LYS A 53 -11.55 -12.90 -0.53
CA LYS A 53 -11.75 -14.31 -0.88
C LYS A 53 -11.80 -14.52 -2.38
N THR A 54 -11.06 -15.50 -2.87
CA THR A 54 -11.10 -15.92 -4.27
C THR A 54 -11.35 -17.41 -4.38
N LEU A 55 -12.02 -17.80 -5.46
CA LEU A 55 -12.23 -19.17 -5.89
C LEU A 55 -11.33 -19.43 -7.10
N VAL A 56 -10.60 -20.53 -7.09
CA VAL A 56 -9.79 -20.96 -8.23
C VAL A 56 -9.95 -22.45 -8.45
N ASN A 57 -10.18 -22.83 -9.70
CA ASN A 57 -10.28 -24.24 -10.05
C ASN A 57 -8.89 -24.81 -10.36
N LEU A 58 -8.46 -25.81 -9.59
CA LEU A 58 -7.20 -26.52 -9.79
C LEU A 58 -7.48 -28.02 -9.86
N LYS A 59 -7.21 -28.64 -11.03
CA LYS A 59 -7.50 -30.06 -11.28
C LYS A 59 -8.96 -30.44 -10.97
N ASP A 60 -9.89 -29.66 -11.53
CA ASP A 60 -11.33 -29.91 -11.41
C ASP A 60 -11.84 -29.87 -9.96
N ARG A 61 -11.11 -29.18 -9.08
CA ARG A 61 -11.48 -28.93 -7.69
C ARG A 61 -11.40 -27.45 -7.39
N ASP A 62 -12.33 -26.99 -6.56
CA ASP A 62 -12.48 -25.59 -6.22
C ASP A 62 -11.73 -25.27 -4.92
N PHE A 63 -10.72 -24.43 -5.05
CA PHE A 63 -9.92 -23.93 -3.94
C PHE A 63 -10.40 -22.53 -3.58
N ILE A 64 -10.76 -22.32 -2.31
CA ILE A 64 -11.07 -21.00 -1.75
C ILE A 64 -9.86 -20.49 -1.00
N ILE A 65 -9.37 -19.31 -1.35
CA ILE A 65 -8.26 -18.65 -0.69
C ILE A 65 -8.79 -17.42 0.06
N GLU A 66 -8.42 -17.28 1.32
CA GLU A 66 -8.81 -16.16 2.18
C GLU A 66 -7.57 -15.42 2.70
N VAL A 67 -7.59 -14.10 2.58
CA VAL A 67 -6.59 -13.22 3.20
C VAL A 67 -6.95 -13.00 4.66
N VAL A 68 -5.99 -13.21 5.55
CA VAL A 68 -6.10 -12.95 6.98
C VAL A 68 -4.96 -12.05 7.44
N GLU A 69 -5.06 -11.54 8.66
CA GLU A 69 -3.96 -10.81 9.28
C GLU A 69 -3.04 -11.80 9.99
N THR A 70 -1.72 -11.62 9.86
CA THR A 70 -0.72 -12.34 10.64
C THR A 70 0.46 -11.42 10.97
N PHE A 71 1.42 -11.92 11.74
CA PHE A 71 2.57 -11.16 12.22
C PHE A 71 3.86 -11.86 11.82
N SER A 72 4.82 -11.05 11.37
CA SER A 72 6.21 -11.46 11.21
C SER A 72 7.09 -10.73 12.22
N ASN A 73 8.37 -11.08 12.26
CA ASN A 73 9.38 -10.32 13.01
C ASN A 73 9.50 -8.85 12.56
N TYR A 74 8.93 -8.50 11.40
CA TYR A 74 8.98 -7.16 10.82
C TYR A 74 7.62 -6.43 10.89
N GLY A 75 6.66 -6.97 11.66
CA GLY A 75 5.35 -6.37 11.90
C GLY A 75 4.21 -7.10 11.17
N GLN A 76 3.07 -6.40 11.07
CA GLN A 76 1.85 -6.94 10.46
C GLN A 76 2.04 -7.22 8.97
N ILE A 77 1.62 -8.42 8.55
CA ILE A 77 1.68 -8.88 7.16
C ILE A 77 0.36 -9.59 6.80
N PRO A 78 0.00 -9.67 5.51
CA PRO A 78 -1.09 -10.53 5.08
C PRO A 78 -0.69 -12.00 5.24
N GLY A 79 -1.54 -12.75 5.91
CA GLY A 79 -1.53 -14.21 5.96
C GLY A 79 -2.59 -14.80 5.02
N TYR A 80 -2.51 -16.10 4.80
CA TYR A 80 -3.36 -16.79 3.85
C TYR A 80 -3.81 -18.14 4.36
N ILE A 81 -5.10 -18.42 4.14
CA ILE A 81 -5.72 -19.72 4.37
C ILE A 81 -6.25 -20.23 3.03
N CYS A 82 -6.05 -21.51 2.75
CA CYS A 82 -6.62 -22.19 1.60
C CYS A 82 -7.59 -23.28 2.07
N LYS A 83 -8.70 -23.47 1.35
CA LYS A 83 -9.72 -24.50 1.64
C LYS A 83 -10.13 -25.21 0.37
N CYS A 84 -10.26 -26.53 0.40
CA CYS A 84 -10.81 -27.34 -0.69
C CYS A 84 -11.35 -28.66 -0.12
N ASP A 85 -12.54 -29.08 -0.54
CA ASP A 85 -13.16 -30.36 -0.14
C ASP A 85 -13.17 -30.63 1.39
N GLY A 86 -13.36 -29.60 2.21
CA GLY A 86 -13.36 -29.72 3.67
C GLY A 86 -11.97 -29.76 4.33
N ILE A 87 -10.89 -29.78 3.55
CA ILE A 87 -9.51 -29.62 4.02
C ILE A 87 -9.16 -28.14 4.06
N GLN A 88 -8.43 -27.71 5.09
CA GLN A 88 -8.00 -26.34 5.30
C GLN A 88 -6.50 -26.29 5.67
N SER A 89 -5.76 -25.35 5.08
CA SER A 89 -4.37 -25.10 5.48
C SER A 89 -4.27 -24.49 6.88
N GLU A 90 -3.09 -24.59 7.48
CA GLU A 90 -2.69 -23.69 8.55
C GLU A 90 -2.61 -22.23 8.06
N PHE A 91 -2.45 -21.29 9.00
CA PHE A 91 -2.15 -19.90 8.72
C PHE A 91 -0.77 -19.78 8.08
N CYS A 92 -0.72 -19.44 6.79
CA CYS A 92 0.53 -19.34 6.04
C CYS A 92 0.89 -17.89 5.76
N GLU A 93 2.19 -17.55 5.87
CA GLU A 93 2.71 -16.22 5.50
C GLU A 93 2.77 -15.99 3.97
N SER A 94 2.53 -17.03 3.17
CA SER A 94 2.49 -16.90 1.70
C SER A 94 1.34 -17.68 1.08
N LEU A 95 0.73 -17.10 0.04
CA LEU A 95 -0.31 -17.73 -0.76
C LEU A 95 0.15 -19.08 -1.33
N THR A 96 1.38 -19.12 -1.82
CA THR A 96 1.97 -20.33 -2.42
C THR A 96 2.02 -21.48 -1.40
N ALA A 97 2.37 -21.20 -0.15
CA ALA A 97 2.37 -22.22 0.91
C ALA A 97 0.95 -22.67 1.26
N ALA A 98 0.00 -21.74 1.39
CA ALA A 98 -1.40 -22.07 1.68
C ALA A 98 -2.00 -22.98 0.60
N VAL A 99 -1.83 -22.64 -0.68
CA VAL A 99 -2.39 -23.43 -1.79
C VAL A 99 -1.69 -24.78 -1.92
N ASN A 100 -0.35 -24.81 -1.88
CA ASN A 100 0.39 -26.05 -2.11
C ASN A 100 0.24 -27.04 -0.95
N SER A 101 0.00 -26.59 0.28
CA SER A 101 -0.25 -27.48 1.43
C SER A 101 -1.55 -28.26 1.24
N VAL A 102 -2.67 -27.57 0.99
CA VAL A 102 -3.98 -28.21 0.72
C VAL A 102 -3.92 -29.07 -0.53
N TYR A 103 -3.28 -28.58 -1.59
CA TYR A 103 -3.13 -29.34 -2.83
C TYR A 103 -2.38 -30.66 -2.60
N LYS A 104 -1.28 -30.62 -1.83
CA LYS A 104 -0.48 -31.81 -1.52
C LYS A 104 -1.28 -32.82 -0.70
N GLU A 105 -2.09 -32.36 0.24
CA GLU A 105 -2.94 -33.21 1.07
C GLU A 105 -4.04 -33.91 0.24
N ILE A 106 -4.67 -33.20 -0.68
CA ILE A 106 -5.75 -33.76 -1.52
C ILE A 106 -5.19 -34.71 -2.59
N PHE A 107 -4.17 -34.27 -3.32
CA PHE A 107 -3.70 -34.99 -4.51
C PHE A 107 -2.46 -35.85 -4.27
N GLN A 108 -1.92 -35.85 -3.04
CA GLN A 108 -0.72 -36.61 -2.67
C GLN A 108 0.48 -36.33 -3.59
N THR A 109 0.51 -35.15 -4.21
CA THR A 109 1.54 -34.72 -5.17
C THR A 109 1.95 -33.28 -4.89
N ASN A 110 3.23 -32.98 -5.14
CA ASN A 110 3.70 -31.61 -5.06
C ASN A 110 3.28 -30.84 -6.31
N ALA A 111 2.80 -29.62 -6.12
CA ALA A 111 2.67 -28.65 -7.20
C ALA A 111 3.43 -27.37 -6.86
N LYS A 112 3.74 -26.59 -7.90
CA LYS A 112 4.37 -25.27 -7.78
C LYS A 112 3.44 -24.22 -8.39
N TYR A 113 2.26 -24.06 -7.79
CA TYR A 113 1.37 -22.97 -8.17
C TYR A 113 1.95 -21.64 -7.69
N SER A 114 1.87 -20.60 -8.52
CA SER A 114 2.23 -19.24 -8.13
C SER A 114 1.06 -18.61 -7.38
N GLY A 115 1.23 -18.37 -6.08
CA GLY A 115 0.18 -17.81 -5.22
C GLY A 115 -0.48 -16.53 -5.78
N PRO A 116 0.28 -15.48 -6.17
CA PRO A 116 -0.30 -14.27 -6.76
C PRO A 116 -1.13 -14.51 -8.03
N ALA A 117 -0.69 -15.45 -8.88
CA ALA A 117 -1.41 -15.79 -10.10
C ALA A 117 -2.72 -16.54 -9.78
N VAL A 118 -2.69 -17.43 -8.80
CA VAL A 118 -3.86 -18.19 -8.32
C VAL A 118 -4.86 -17.31 -7.57
N MET A 119 -4.41 -16.22 -6.93
CA MET A 119 -5.30 -15.21 -6.33
C MET A 119 -5.95 -14.30 -7.38
N GLY A 120 -5.46 -14.31 -8.62
CA GLY A 120 -6.04 -13.51 -9.70
C GLY A 120 -5.78 -12.01 -9.61
N PHE A 121 -4.71 -11.57 -8.91
CA PHE A 121 -4.35 -10.14 -8.86
C PHE A 121 -4.05 -9.54 -10.23
N ASP A 122 -3.65 -10.38 -11.19
CA ASP A 122 -3.41 -9.99 -12.57
C ASP A 122 -4.65 -10.07 -13.48
N ILE A 123 -5.80 -10.49 -12.95
CA ILE A 123 -7.06 -10.53 -13.71
C ILE A 123 -7.73 -9.16 -13.64
N PRO A 124 -7.95 -8.46 -14.78
CA PRO A 124 -8.46 -7.09 -14.79
C PRO A 124 -9.74 -6.87 -13.98
N ILE A 125 -10.74 -7.75 -14.11
CA ILE A 125 -12.02 -7.57 -13.40
C ILE A 125 -11.87 -7.65 -11.87
N ILE A 126 -10.97 -8.51 -11.38
CA ILE A 126 -10.66 -8.62 -9.94
C ILE A 126 -9.88 -7.39 -9.51
N SER A 127 -8.86 -7.02 -10.29
CA SER A 127 -8.01 -5.87 -10.06
C SER A 127 -8.81 -4.56 -9.94
N GLU A 128 -9.74 -4.33 -10.86
CA GLU A 128 -10.66 -3.19 -10.83
C GLU A 128 -11.58 -3.23 -9.61
N ALA A 129 -12.13 -4.38 -9.26
CA ALA A 129 -12.97 -4.53 -8.07
C ALA A 129 -12.20 -4.22 -6.77
N LEU A 130 -10.92 -4.57 -6.69
CA LEU A 130 -10.04 -4.25 -5.56
C LEU A 130 -9.62 -2.78 -5.51
N LEU A 131 -9.83 -2.00 -6.57
CA LEU A 131 -9.56 -0.56 -6.61
C LEU A 131 -10.80 0.30 -6.31
N LYS A 132 -12.01 -0.28 -6.29
CA LYS A 132 -13.25 0.43 -5.95
C LYS A 132 -13.27 0.84 -4.48
N ASP A 133 -13.86 2.00 -4.16
CA ASP A 133 -14.06 2.45 -2.77
C ASP A 133 -12.75 2.57 -1.98
N LEU A 134 -11.65 2.96 -2.65
CA LEU A 134 -10.39 3.30 -2.00
C LEU A 134 -10.37 4.79 -1.64
N PRO A 135 -10.02 5.16 -0.38
CA PRO A 135 -9.72 6.53 -0.03
C PRO A 135 -8.59 7.11 -0.88
N PHE A 136 -7.55 6.31 -1.10
CA PHE A 136 -6.40 6.67 -1.91
C PHE A 136 -5.72 5.43 -2.52
N ARG A 137 -5.37 5.47 -3.80
CA ARG A 137 -4.57 4.40 -4.42
C ARG A 137 -3.09 4.68 -4.16
N ALA A 138 -2.48 3.91 -3.26
CA ALA A 138 -1.06 4.04 -2.97
C ALA A 138 -0.21 3.78 -4.23
N PHE A 139 0.91 4.47 -4.32
CA PHE A 139 1.90 4.26 -5.36
C PHE A 139 3.31 4.37 -4.81
N LEU A 140 4.27 3.86 -5.58
CA LEU A 140 5.68 3.77 -5.22
C LEU A 140 6.52 4.49 -6.25
N PHE A 141 7.53 5.24 -5.81
CA PHE A 141 8.61 5.71 -6.68
C PHE A 141 9.99 5.51 -6.02
N PRO A 142 11.04 5.28 -6.82
CA PRO A 142 12.39 5.15 -6.31
C PRO A 142 13.04 6.53 -6.07
N LEU A 143 13.76 6.68 -4.96
CA LEU A 143 14.67 7.79 -4.67
C LEU A 143 16.05 7.21 -4.32
N GLY A 144 16.95 7.17 -5.30
CA GLY A 144 18.22 6.48 -5.17
C GLY A 144 18.05 5.00 -4.80
N LYS A 145 18.41 4.63 -3.56
CA LYS A 145 18.23 3.26 -3.03
C LYS A 145 16.95 3.09 -2.21
N LEU A 146 16.22 4.17 -1.97
CA LEU A 146 14.96 4.16 -1.23
C LEU A 146 13.81 3.90 -2.19
N ASN A 147 12.80 3.23 -1.65
CA ASN A 147 11.50 3.04 -2.27
C ASN A 147 10.51 3.80 -1.40
N ILE A 148 9.91 4.87 -1.93
CA ILE A 148 9.00 5.75 -1.19
C ILE A 148 7.57 5.42 -1.61
N TRP A 149 6.79 4.90 -0.66
CA TRP A 149 5.35 4.72 -0.78
C TRP A 149 4.65 6.03 -0.48
N VAL A 150 3.79 6.47 -1.38
CA VAL A 150 2.85 7.56 -1.14
C VAL A 150 1.51 6.94 -0.76
N LEU A 151 0.97 7.39 0.38
CA LEU A 151 -0.19 6.81 1.04
C LEU A 151 -1.36 7.80 1.14
N GLY A 152 -1.10 9.09 0.98
CA GLY A 152 -2.09 10.15 0.94
C GLY A 152 -1.53 11.40 0.30
N ILE A 153 -2.41 12.22 -0.29
CA ILE A 153 -2.08 13.52 -0.87
C ILE A 153 -2.98 14.56 -0.21
N GLY A 154 -2.35 15.55 0.42
CA GLY A 154 -2.99 16.76 0.92
C GLY A 154 -2.50 17.97 0.12
N LYS A 155 -3.39 18.93 -0.15
CA LYS A 155 -3.05 20.21 -0.79
C LYS A 155 -3.18 21.35 0.21
N SER A 156 -2.21 22.27 0.18
CA SER A 156 -2.19 23.51 0.95
C SER A 156 -1.78 24.69 0.07
N ASN A 157 -1.72 25.87 0.67
CA ASN A 157 -1.17 27.08 0.04
C ASN A 157 0.33 27.25 0.34
N ASN A 158 0.97 26.28 1.00
CA ASN A 158 2.38 26.35 1.35
C ASN A 158 3.27 26.04 0.13
N ASN A 159 3.81 27.08 -0.49
CA ASN A 159 4.69 26.95 -1.65
C ASN A 159 6.03 26.28 -1.32
N GLU A 160 6.54 26.41 -0.09
CA GLU A 160 7.79 25.77 0.35
C GLU A 160 7.64 24.25 0.36
N TRP A 161 6.43 23.75 0.59
CA TRP A 161 6.11 22.31 0.56
C TRP A 161 5.58 21.85 -0.79
N ASN A 162 5.83 22.61 -1.87
CA ASN A 162 5.27 22.37 -3.20
C ASN A 162 3.74 22.18 -3.17
N PHE A 163 3.07 23.00 -2.35
CA PHE A 163 1.63 23.00 -2.13
C PHE A 163 1.08 21.73 -1.46
N ALA A 164 1.93 20.86 -0.91
CA ALA A 164 1.47 19.74 -0.09
C ALA A 164 1.08 20.21 1.32
N GLY A 165 0.20 19.49 2.01
CA GLY A 165 -0.21 19.82 3.38
C GLY A 165 -0.96 18.67 4.06
N THR A 166 -1.82 18.99 5.03
CA THR A 166 -2.58 18.01 5.83
C THR A 166 -3.20 16.90 4.98
N GLY A 167 -2.93 15.65 5.38
CA GLY A 167 -3.31 14.44 4.66
C GLY A 167 -2.24 13.92 3.68
N TYR A 168 -1.14 14.65 3.48
CA TYR A 168 0.02 14.12 2.76
C TYR A 168 0.77 13.13 3.64
N LYS A 169 0.95 11.90 3.13
CA LYS A 169 1.56 10.81 3.88
C LYS A 169 2.44 9.95 3.00
N THR A 170 3.65 9.67 3.46
CA THR A 170 4.57 8.76 2.80
C THR A 170 5.22 7.79 3.77
N SER A 171 5.80 6.72 3.23
CA SER A 171 6.52 5.73 4.02
C SER A 171 7.70 5.17 3.22
N PHE A 172 8.77 4.78 3.91
CA PHE A 172 9.86 4.01 3.33
C PHE A 172 10.59 3.17 4.37
N ILE A 173 11.39 2.22 3.88
CA ILE A 173 12.14 1.30 4.73
C ILE A 173 13.62 1.64 4.68
N TYR A 174 14.23 1.82 5.85
CA TYR A 174 15.66 2.06 5.97
C TYR A 174 16.23 1.53 7.29
N THR A 175 17.56 1.40 7.35
CA THR A 175 18.23 0.94 8.58
C THR A 175 18.43 2.11 9.54
N TYR A 176 17.87 2.01 10.74
CA TYR A 176 18.04 2.98 11.83
C TYR A 176 18.60 2.27 13.07
N ARG A 177 19.69 2.82 13.65
CA ARG A 177 20.36 2.23 14.83
C ARG A 177 20.60 0.72 14.71
N LYS A 178 21.07 0.28 13.52
CA LYS A 178 21.35 -1.13 13.15
C LYS A 178 20.11 -2.05 13.05
N LYS A 179 18.89 -1.52 13.11
CA LYS A 179 17.65 -2.26 12.88
C LYS A 179 17.00 -1.81 11.58
N ARG A 180 16.34 -2.73 10.89
CA ARG A 180 15.46 -2.39 9.77
C ARG A 180 14.20 -1.74 10.34
N CYS A 181 13.91 -0.51 9.93
CA CYS A 181 12.80 0.28 10.42
C CYS A 181 11.94 0.81 9.28
N VAL A 182 10.68 1.10 9.59
CA VAL A 182 9.78 1.82 8.70
C VAL A 182 9.70 3.27 9.15
N PHE A 183 9.91 4.19 8.23
CA PHE A 183 9.74 5.62 8.43
C PHE A 183 8.40 6.01 7.85
N VAL A 184 7.51 6.57 8.67
CA VAL A 184 6.25 7.17 8.23
C VAL A 184 6.41 8.67 8.34
N GLN A 185 6.10 9.39 7.27
CA GLN A 185 6.23 10.83 7.18
C GLN A 185 4.86 11.43 6.90
N GLU A 186 4.47 12.44 7.67
CA GLU A 186 3.18 13.10 7.59
C GLU A 186 3.39 14.62 7.58
N LEU A 187 2.62 15.32 6.74
CA LEU A 187 2.50 16.77 6.79
C LEU A 187 1.18 17.13 7.43
N GLU A 188 1.23 18.06 8.39
CA GLU A 188 0.09 18.72 9.00
C GLU A 188 0.21 20.24 8.79
N ASP A 189 -0.87 20.99 8.99
CA ASP A 189 -0.96 22.42 8.67
C ASP A 189 0.26 23.25 9.11
N ASP A 190 0.80 22.98 10.30
CA ASP A 190 1.90 23.75 10.90
C ASP A 190 3.18 22.93 11.15
N ASN A 191 3.20 21.62 10.85
CA ASN A 191 4.37 20.79 11.15
C ASN A 191 4.55 19.59 10.21
N CYS A 192 5.75 19.04 10.25
CA CYS A 192 6.17 17.82 9.59
C CYS A 192 6.58 16.80 10.65
N GLN A 193 6.02 15.60 10.57
CA GLN A 193 6.33 14.51 11.49
C GLN A 193 7.04 13.37 10.77
N VAL A 194 8.07 12.81 11.41
CA VAL A 194 8.70 11.54 11.02
C VAL A 194 8.62 10.56 12.19
N THR A 195 7.84 9.50 12.01
CA THR A 195 7.69 8.41 12.99
C THR A 195 8.45 7.18 12.53
N ILE A 196 9.31 6.65 13.39
CA ILE A 196 10.16 5.49 13.09
C ILE A 196 9.66 4.27 13.84
N TYR A 197 9.34 3.20 13.12
CA TYR A 197 8.86 1.93 13.66
C TYR A 197 9.91 0.83 13.52
N SER A 198 10.08 -0.01 14.55
CA SER A 198 10.83 -1.26 14.47
C SER A 198 9.94 -2.40 14.95
N GLY A 199 9.52 -3.27 14.01
CA GLY A 199 8.35 -4.12 14.27
C GLY A 199 7.15 -3.24 14.62
N ASN A 200 6.31 -3.67 15.56
CA ASN A 200 5.10 -2.96 16.00
C ASN A 200 5.35 -1.81 16.98
N GLU A 201 6.61 -1.51 17.31
CA GLU A 201 6.96 -0.49 18.31
C GLU A 201 7.46 0.79 17.65
N ILE A 202 7.02 1.93 18.19
CA ILE A 202 7.56 3.24 17.84
C ILE A 202 8.92 3.38 18.52
N CYS A 203 9.96 3.54 17.72
CA CYS A 203 11.32 3.78 18.18
C CYS A 203 11.59 5.24 18.51
N ASN A 204 11.05 6.15 17.68
CA ASN A 204 11.20 7.59 17.85
C ASN A 204 10.16 8.34 17.03
N ILE A 205 9.87 9.57 17.46
CA ILE A 205 9.05 10.54 16.72
C ILE A 205 9.85 11.84 16.68
N TYR A 206 9.97 12.41 15.49
CA TYR A 206 10.55 13.73 15.27
C TYR A 206 9.48 14.63 14.68
N VAL A 207 9.37 15.86 15.18
CA VAL A 207 8.42 16.86 14.71
C VAL A 207 9.17 18.18 14.57
N ASP A 208 9.02 18.84 13.44
CA ASP A 208 9.55 20.17 13.20
C ASP A 208 8.64 20.95 12.23
N ASN A 209 8.94 22.21 11.97
CA ASN A 209 8.10 23.11 11.20
C ASN A 209 8.27 22.98 9.67
N ASN A 210 9.22 22.18 9.19
CA ASN A 210 9.37 21.87 7.76
C ASN A 210 10.18 20.57 7.53
N PRO A 211 10.12 19.99 6.31
CA PRO A 211 10.80 18.74 5.98
C PRO A 211 12.32 18.77 6.22
N GLU A 212 12.98 19.90 5.94
CA GLU A 212 14.43 20.05 6.05
C GLU A 212 14.88 20.02 7.51
N LEU A 213 14.16 20.70 8.40
CA LEU A 213 14.49 20.76 9.83
C LEU A 213 14.24 19.41 10.49
N VAL A 214 13.09 18.77 10.22
CA VAL A 214 12.81 17.45 10.82
C VAL A 214 13.86 16.41 10.39
N TRP A 215 14.31 16.41 9.12
CA TRP A 215 15.34 15.49 8.65
C TRP A 215 16.75 15.83 9.16
N LYS A 216 17.04 17.10 9.48
CA LYS A 216 18.26 17.47 10.21
C LYS A 216 18.27 16.87 11.62
N GLU A 217 17.15 16.87 12.32
CA GLU A 217 17.01 16.27 13.66
C GLU A 217 17.10 14.74 13.65
N VAL A 218 16.58 14.08 12.60
CA VAL A 218 16.75 12.62 12.43
C VAL A 218 18.23 12.26 12.24
N ALA A 219 19.02 13.16 11.64
CA ALA A 219 20.48 13.10 11.50
C ALA A 219 21.02 11.85 10.75
N ILE A 220 20.24 11.32 9.82
CA ILE A 220 20.63 10.26 8.87
C ILE A 220 20.20 10.67 7.46
N LEU A 221 20.64 9.93 6.44
CA LEU A 221 20.24 10.18 5.05
C LEU A 221 20.55 11.63 4.59
N GLN A 222 21.56 12.26 5.18
CA GLN A 222 21.95 13.66 4.98
C GLN A 222 22.40 13.99 3.55
N GLN A 223 22.55 12.98 2.69
CA GLN A 223 22.77 13.20 1.27
C GLN A 223 21.52 13.65 0.50
N TYR A 224 20.33 13.60 1.13
CA TYR A 224 19.07 14.06 0.55
C TYR A 224 18.54 15.29 1.29
N GLU A 225 17.84 16.16 0.57
CA GLU A 225 17.02 17.20 1.19
C GLU A 225 15.76 16.61 1.84
N GLY A 226 15.18 17.36 2.79
CA GLY A 226 13.95 16.94 3.47
C GLY A 226 12.78 16.76 2.50
N LYS A 227 12.58 17.74 1.61
CA LYS A 227 11.59 17.68 0.52
C LYS A 227 11.78 16.49 -0.41
N GLU A 228 13.02 16.08 -0.71
CA GLU A 228 13.29 14.89 -1.51
C GLU A 228 12.81 13.63 -0.78
N LEU A 229 13.14 13.48 0.51
CA LEU A 229 12.72 12.34 1.33
C LEU A 229 11.21 12.24 1.51
N PHE A 230 10.52 13.38 1.62
CA PHE A 230 9.05 13.43 1.59
C PHE A 230 8.49 13.18 0.19
N GLY A 231 9.30 13.23 -0.88
CA GLY A 231 8.85 13.07 -2.26
C GLY A 231 8.24 14.32 -2.90
N LEU A 232 8.32 15.47 -2.24
CA LEU A 232 7.66 16.71 -2.68
C LEU A 232 8.23 17.28 -3.98
N GLU A 233 9.44 16.87 -4.35
CA GLU A 233 10.10 17.27 -5.60
C GLU A 233 9.75 16.36 -6.78
N ASN A 234 8.99 15.29 -6.54
CA ASN A 234 8.57 14.41 -7.62
C ASN A 234 7.49 15.08 -8.47
N ASN A 235 7.78 15.28 -9.76
CA ASN A 235 6.86 15.91 -10.73
C ASN A 235 5.45 15.30 -10.72
N LYS A 236 5.32 13.98 -10.56
CA LYS A 236 4.01 13.33 -10.55
C LYS A 236 3.25 13.62 -9.27
N ILE A 237 3.94 13.68 -8.14
CA ILE A 237 3.35 14.06 -6.85
C ILE A 237 2.87 15.51 -6.92
N GLN A 238 3.68 16.42 -7.44
CA GLN A 238 3.29 17.82 -7.63
C GLN A 238 2.04 17.94 -8.51
N GLN A 239 1.97 17.21 -9.63
CA GLN A 239 0.77 17.18 -10.47
C GLN A 239 -0.46 16.68 -9.71
N LEU A 240 -0.32 15.64 -8.90
CA LEU A 240 -1.41 15.10 -8.09
C LEU A 240 -1.87 16.12 -7.05
N VAL A 241 -0.94 16.70 -6.28
CA VAL A 241 -1.22 17.76 -5.29
C VAL A 241 -1.97 18.91 -5.92
N LEU A 242 -1.49 19.43 -7.06
CA LEU A 242 -2.14 20.57 -7.74
C LEU A 242 -3.54 20.22 -8.27
N SER A 243 -3.75 18.95 -8.66
CA SER A 243 -5.05 18.46 -9.13
C SER A 243 -6.05 18.16 -8.01
N THR A 244 -5.58 18.07 -6.76
CA THR A 244 -6.45 17.87 -5.59
C THR A 244 -7.34 19.10 -5.42
N PRO A 245 -8.68 18.91 -5.36
CA PRO A 245 -9.59 20.00 -5.05
C PRO A 245 -9.23 20.66 -3.72
N SER A 246 -9.30 21.99 -3.68
CA SER A 246 -9.11 22.80 -2.49
C SER A 246 -10.16 23.89 -2.47
N CYS A 247 -10.50 24.37 -1.29
CA CYS A 247 -11.44 25.47 -1.09
C CYS A 247 -10.81 26.46 -0.11
N THR A 248 -10.81 27.73 -0.46
CA THR A 248 -10.52 28.82 0.49
C THR A 248 -11.78 29.20 1.28
N LEU A 249 -11.62 29.94 2.37
CA LEU A 249 -12.74 30.46 3.16
C LEU A 249 -13.69 31.35 2.32
N GLU A 250 -13.17 32.04 1.32
CA GLU A 250 -13.96 32.92 0.44
C GLU A 250 -14.81 32.11 -0.57
N GLU A 251 -14.37 30.90 -0.92
CA GLU A 251 -15.01 30.01 -1.89
C GLU A 251 -16.03 29.06 -1.24
N TRP A 252 -16.28 29.15 0.07
CA TRP A 252 -17.15 28.22 0.78
C TRP A 252 -18.62 28.24 0.32
N ASN A 253 -19.05 29.37 -0.23
CA ASN A 253 -20.39 29.53 -0.82
C ASN A 253 -20.42 29.24 -2.33
N ASP A 254 -19.29 28.87 -2.94
CA ASP A 254 -19.24 28.47 -4.34
C ASP A 254 -19.69 27.00 -4.47
N GLU A 255 -20.89 26.79 -5.00
CA GLU A 255 -21.49 25.46 -5.14
C GLU A 255 -20.65 24.52 -6.03
N ASP A 256 -19.96 25.04 -7.05
CA ASP A 256 -19.14 24.23 -7.96
C ASP A 256 -17.83 23.78 -7.28
N VAL A 257 -17.22 24.63 -6.46
CA VAL A 257 -16.09 24.26 -5.59
C VAL A 257 -16.54 23.21 -4.58
N MET A 258 -17.63 23.46 -3.86
CA MET A 258 -18.13 22.54 -2.82
C MET A 258 -18.57 21.19 -3.40
N ARG A 259 -19.18 21.17 -4.59
CA ARG A 259 -19.52 19.93 -5.29
C ARG A 259 -18.28 19.13 -5.65
N ARG A 260 -17.21 19.77 -6.14
CA ARG A 260 -15.93 19.08 -6.42
C ARG A 260 -15.30 18.52 -5.16
N MET A 261 -15.29 19.28 -4.06
CA MET A 261 -14.82 18.83 -2.75
C MET A 261 -15.61 17.61 -2.26
N TYR A 262 -16.94 17.68 -2.27
CA TYR A 262 -17.82 16.57 -1.86
C TYR A 262 -17.57 15.31 -2.70
N SER A 263 -17.49 15.47 -4.02
CA SER A 263 -17.24 14.38 -4.97
C SER A 263 -15.89 13.68 -4.75
N HIS A 264 -14.92 14.41 -4.23
CA HIS A 264 -13.54 13.93 -4.03
C HIS A 264 -13.36 13.29 -2.65
N HIS A 265 -13.91 13.87 -1.58
CA HIS A 265 -13.65 13.45 -0.20
C HIS A 265 -14.74 12.57 0.44
N LEU A 266 -15.98 12.54 -0.11
CA LEU A 266 -17.14 11.93 0.55
C LEU A 266 -17.84 10.87 -0.32
N ARG A 267 -17.08 10.12 -1.13
CA ARG A 267 -17.61 8.99 -1.91
C ARG A 267 -18.09 7.84 -1.03
#